data_AF-A0A327JXZ5-F1
#
_entry.id   AF-A0A327JXZ5-F1
#
_cell.length_a   1.000
_cell.length_b   1.000
_cell.length_c   1.000
_cell.angle_alpha   90.00
_cell.angle_beta   90.00
_cell.angle_gamma   90.00
#
_symmetry.space_group_name_H-M   'P 1'
#
loop_
_entity.id
_entity.type
_entity.pdbx_description
1 polymer ?
#
loop_
_entity_poly.entity_id
_entity_poly.type
_entity_poly.pdbx_seq_one_letter_code
_entity_poly.pdbx_strand_id
1 'polypeptide(L)' 'MTPDHEALIRLSDLSVMAGAIDRRSLAVALDWATENRETLEHEWSRLNER' A
#
# COMPACT_ATOMS: atom_id res chain seq x y z
N MET A 1 14.38 -2.31 -10.77
CA MET A 1 13.14 -2.03 -11.53
C MET A 1 12.02 -2.72 -10.78
N THR A 2 11.02 -1.98 -10.32
CA THR A 2 9.75 -2.60 -9.93
C THR A 2 9.14 -3.20 -11.20
N PRO A 3 8.66 -4.46 -11.20
CA PRO A 3 7.85 -4.99 -12.29
C PRO A 3 6.74 -4.02 -12.65
N ASP A 4 6.29 -4.01 -13.91
CA ASP A 4 5.22 -3.15 -14.44
C ASP A 4 3.82 -3.39 -13.79
N HIS A 5 3.78 -4.17 -12.71
CA HIS A 5 2.60 -4.56 -11.93
C HIS A 5 2.77 -4.31 -10.42
N GLU A 6 3.83 -3.62 -10.00
CA GLU A 6 4.07 -3.29 -8.60
C GLU A 6 4.05 -1.78 -8.37
N ALA A 7 3.41 -1.36 -7.27
CA ALA A 7 3.38 0.03 -6.82
C ALA A 7 3.75 0.11 -5.33
N LEU A 8 4.61 1.08 -5.01
CA LEU A 8 4.92 1.46 -3.65
C LEU A 8 3.91 2.48 -3.17
N ILE A 9 3.25 2.18 -2.04
CA ILE A 9 2.19 3.01 -1.47
C ILE A 9 2.64 3.55 -0.11
N ARG A 10 2.36 4.83 0.16
CA ARG A 10 2.53 5.42 1.49
C ARG A 10 1.37 4.99 2.37
N LEU A 11 1.65 4.28 3.47
CA LEU A 11 0.58 3.79 4.35
C LEU A 11 -0.26 4.90 5.03
N SER A 12 0.32 6.07 5.31
CA SER A 12 -0.40 7.15 6.02
C SER A 12 -1.55 7.78 5.23
N ASP A 13 -1.51 7.75 3.90
CA ASP A 13 -2.49 8.40 3.03
C ASP A 13 -2.86 7.57 1.78
N LEU A 14 -2.30 6.37 1.67
CA LEU A 14 -2.42 5.46 0.54
C LEU A 14 -2.02 6.08 -0.81
N SER A 15 -1.18 7.12 -0.80
CA SER A 15 -0.66 7.73 -2.03
C SER A 15 0.39 6.85 -2.70
N VAL A 16 0.37 6.80 -4.04
CA VAL A 16 1.40 6.10 -4.83
C VAL A 16 2.70 6.90 -4.77
N MET A 17 3.77 6.25 -4.31
CA MET A 17 5.11 6.82 -4.23
C MET A 17 5.98 6.46 -5.44
N ALA A 18 5.85 5.23 -5.95
CA ALA A 18 6.62 4.73 -7.08
C ALA A 18 5.96 3.50 -7.71
N GLY A 19 6.45 3.09 -8.89
CA GLY A 19 5.99 1.89 -9.59
C GLY A 19 4.87 2.15 -10.58
N ALA A 20 4.42 1.08 -11.24
CA ALA A 20 3.38 1.10 -12.24
C ALA A 20 2.47 -0.10 -12.00
N ILE A 21 1.17 0.17 -11.92
CA ILE A 21 0.12 -0.83 -11.79
C ILE A 21 -1.09 -0.33 -12.55
N ASP A 22 -1.88 -1.23 -13.12
CA ASP A 22 -3.09 -0.81 -13.81
C ASP A 22 -4.12 -0.25 -12.82
N ARG A 23 -4.97 0.65 -13.32
CA ARG A 23 -5.95 1.38 -12.51
C ARG A 23 -6.94 0.46 -11.78
N ARG A 24 -7.31 -0.68 -12.37
CA ARG A 24 -8.29 -1.60 -11.77
C ARG A 24 -7.66 -2.31 -10.58
N SER A 25 -6.45 -2.85 -10.76
CA SER A 25 -5.73 -3.53 -9.68
C SER A 25 -5.39 -2.57 -8.53
N LEU A 26 -4.99 -1.33 -8.85
CA LEU A 26 -4.77 -0.30 -7.84
C LEU A 26 -6.04 -0.01 -7.03
N ALA A 27 -7.19 0.13 -7.71
CA ALA A 27 -8.44 0.41 -7.02
C ALA A 27 -8.82 -0.70 -6.03
N VAL A 28 -8.67 -1.97 -6.42
CA VAL A 28 -8.93 -3.12 -5.53
C VAL A 28 -7.99 -3.13 -4.33
N ALA A 29 -6.70 -2.85 -4.55
CA ALA A 29 -5.72 -2.80 -3.47
C ALA A 29 -5.99 -1.64 -2.49
N LEU A 30 -6.36 -0.46 -2.99
CA LEU A 30 -6.67 0.71 -2.17
C LEU A 30 -7.95 0.53 -1.37
N ASP A 31 -8.97 -0.12 -1.96
CA ASP A 31 -10.22 -0.44 -1.28
C ASP A 31 -9.96 -1.37 -0.08
N TRP A 32 -9.26 -2.48 -0.31
CA TRP A 32 -8.83 -3.40 0.75
C TRP A 32 -7.96 -2.70 1.81
N ALA A 33 -6.99 -1.88 1.40
CA ALA A 33 -6.11 -1.17 2.33
C ALA A 33 -6.87 -0.14 3.19
N THR A 34 -7.91 0.48 2.64
CA THR A 34 -8.77 1.40 3.38
C THR A 34 -9.56 0.68 4.45
N GLU A 35 -10.13 -0.49 4.13
CA GLU A 35 -10.86 -1.32 5.11
C GLU A 35 -9.95 -1.91 6.20
N ASN A 36 -8.67 -2.09 5.91
CA ASN A 36 -7.71 -2.76 6.80
C ASN A 36 -6.66 -1.78 7.39
N ARG A 37 -6.95 -0.48 7.37
CA ARG A 37 -5.98 0.56 7.72
C ARG A 37 -5.37 0.41 9.11
N GLU A 38 -6.20 0.16 10.13
CA GLU A 38 -5.72 -0.02 11.51
C GLU A 38 -4.76 -1.22 11.63
N THR A 39 -5.09 -2.33 10.98
CA THR A 39 -4.23 -3.53 10.93
C THR A 39 -2.89 -3.22 10.28
N LEU A 40 -2.89 -2.49 9.16
CA LEU A 40 -1.67 -2.10 8.46
C LEU A 40 -0.80 -1.17 9.31
N GLU A 41 -1.39 -0.18 9.98
CA GLU A 41 -0.68 0.74 10.86
C GLU A 41 -0.09 0.01 12.08
N HIS A 42 -0.85 -0.90 12.70
CA HIS A 42 -0.38 -1.72 13.82
C HIS A 42 0.80 -2.63 13.44
N GLU A 43 0.69 -3.36 12.33
CA GLU A 43 1.78 -4.24 11.87
C GLU A 43 3.01 -3.43 11.45
N TRP A 44 2.81 -2.26 10.82
CA TRP A 44 3.92 -1.36 10.48
C TRP A 44 4.65 -0.83 11.72
N SER A 45 3.93 -0.41 12.77
CA SER A 45 4.53 0.01 14.04
C SER A 45 5.33 -1.12 14.65
N ARG A 46 4.71 -2.31 14.76
CA ARG A 46 5.34 -3.51 15.33
C ARG A 46 6.62 -3.91 14.60
N LEU A 47 6.70 -3.75 13.28
CA LEU A 47 7.90 -4.05 12.49
C LEU A 47 9.02 -3.02 12.68
N ASN A 48 8.67 -1.74 12.88
CA ASN A 48 9.63 -0.64 13.05
C ASN A 48 10.09 -0.41 14.50
N GLU A 49 9.45 -1.06 15.47
CA GLU A 49 9.85 -1.05 16.88
C GLU A 49 11.07 -1.95 17.19
N ARG A 50 11.73 -2.54 16.17
CA ARG A 50 12.93 -3.40 16.30
C ARG A 50 14.15 -2.76 15.64
#